data_AF-A0A4Y2TLD9-F1
#
_entry.id   AF-A0A4Y2TLD9-F1
#
_cell.length_a   1.000
_cell.length_b   1.000
_cell.length_c   1.000
_cell.angle_alpha   90.00
_cell.angle_beta   90.00
_cell.angle_gamma   90.00
#
_symmetry.space_group_name_H-M   'P 1'
#
loop_
_entity.id
_entity.type
_entity.pdbx_description
1 polymer ?
#
loop_
_entity_poly.entity_id
_entity_poly.type
_entity_poly.pdbx_seq_one_letter_code
_entity_poly.pdbx_strand_id
1 'polypeptide(L)'
;MIFAAEITGGVWAWMYKDEVNKIIELQVTKMVKDEYGASKSVENTIDAVQHDLHCCGAMTPSDWAHSRLNSKDKSAVEVGISKTSGFYILPATCCKTKNPDICDLHRKVKFAGQVFDGIYTEGCIPRLQRYFEDNMIIMVGIGIGVGIIQLLGLIFSMALCCAIRSE
;
A
#
# COMPACT_ATOMS: atom_id res chain seq x y z
N MET A 1 21.60 18.22 10.76
CA MET A 1 21.17 16.86 11.16
C MET A 1 20.21 16.24 10.17
N ILE A 2 19.11 16.91 9.79
CA ILE A 2 18.15 16.39 8.80
C ILE A 2 18.82 16.02 7.45
N PHE A 3 19.60 16.95 6.86
CA PHE A 3 20.33 16.68 5.62
C PHE A 3 21.25 15.45 5.70
N ALA A 4 21.95 15.27 6.82
CA ALA A 4 22.81 14.11 7.01
C ALA A 4 21.99 12.80 7.11
N ALA A 5 20.84 12.83 7.80
CA ALA A 5 19.95 11.69 7.91
C ALA A 5 19.31 11.29 6.56
N GLU A 6 19.05 12.27 5.69
CA GLU A 6 18.54 12.01 4.34
C GLU A 6 19.56 11.27 3.48
N ILE A 7 20.82 11.70 3.50
CA ILE A 7 21.90 11.02 2.76
C ILE A 7 22.15 9.62 3.32
N THR A 8 22.28 9.48 4.65
CA THR A 8 22.54 8.15 5.24
C THR A 8 21.35 7.21 5.05
N GLY A 9 20.11 7.71 5.20
CA GLY A 9 18.90 6.95 4.95
C GLY A 9 18.78 6.49 3.49
N GLY A 10 19.09 7.37 2.53
CA GLY A 10 19.11 7.03 1.11
C GLY A 10 20.13 5.96 0.75
N VAL A 11 21.38 6.10 1.23
CA VAL A 11 22.44 5.09 1.00
C VAL A 11 22.07 3.76 1.64
N TRP A 12 21.56 3.78 2.88
CA TRP A 12 21.14 2.57 3.58
C TRP A 12 20.00 1.85 2.85
N ALA A 13 18.94 2.58 2.46
CA ALA A 13 17.81 2.00 1.73
C ALA A 13 18.24 1.39 0.39
N TRP A 14 19.22 1.99 -0.29
CA TRP A 14 19.78 1.43 -1.52
C TRP A 14 20.60 0.16 -1.27
N MET A 15 21.49 0.18 -0.27
CA MET A 15 22.32 -0.98 0.07
C MET A 15 21.50 -2.19 0.55
N TYR A 16 20.40 -1.95 1.27
CA TYR A 16 19.57 -2.98 1.90
C TYR A 16 18.18 -3.10 1.25
N LYS A 17 18.06 -2.84 -0.06
CA LYS A 17 16.79 -2.90 -0.82
C LYS A 17 16.02 -4.20 -0.58
N ASP A 18 16.71 -5.34 -0.57
CA ASP A 18 16.07 -6.65 -0.39
C ASP A 18 15.49 -6.82 1.02
N GLU A 19 16.15 -6.30 2.04
CA GLU A 19 15.66 -6.33 3.42
C GLU A 19 14.45 -5.40 3.59
N VAL A 20 14.50 -4.21 2.99
CA VAL A 20 13.35 -3.28 2.93
C VAL A 20 12.16 -3.95 2.25
N ASN A 21 12.37 -4.62 1.11
CA ASN A 21 11.31 -5.35 0.39
C ASN A 21 10.68 -6.44 1.26
N LYS A 22 11.50 -7.19 2.01
CA LYS A 22 11.02 -8.22 2.93
C LYS A 22 10.19 -7.63 4.07
N ILE A 23 10.61 -6.49 4.62
CA ILE A 23 9.85 -5.79 5.68
C ILE A 23 8.49 -5.34 5.11
N ILE A 24 8.47 -4.77 3.90
CA ILE A 24 7.23 -4.37 3.22
C ILE A 24 6.32 -5.58 3.04
N GLU A 25 6.85 -6.70 2.54
CA GLU A 25 6.06 -7.92 2.33
C GLU A 25 5.41 -8.41 3.63
N LEU A 26 6.19 -8.48 4.72
CA LEU A 26 5.70 -8.90 6.03
C LEU A 26 4.64 -7.95 6.60
N GLN A 27 4.91 -6.64 6.57
CA GLN A 27 4.02 -5.64 7.16
C GLN A 27 2.74 -5.50 6.37
N VAL A 28 2.80 -5.44 5.04
CA VAL A 28 1.60 -5.32 4.20
C VAL A 28 0.75 -6.58 4.28
N THR A 29 1.38 -7.76 4.29
CA THR A 29 0.65 -9.03 4.48
C THR A 29 -0.07 -9.07 5.82
N LYS A 30 0.60 -8.67 6.90
CA LYS A 30 0.00 -8.57 8.23
C LYS A 30 -1.15 -7.57 8.28
N MET A 31 -0.96 -6.37 7.70
CA MET A 31 -2.01 -5.36 7.63
C MET A 31 -3.26 -5.86 6.91
N VAL A 32 -3.08 -6.50 5.75
CA VAL A 32 -4.18 -7.08 4.95
C VAL A 32 -4.86 -8.24 5.68
N LYS A 33 -4.09 -9.18 6.23
CA LYS A 33 -4.65 -10.42 6.80
C LYS A 33 -5.20 -10.23 8.21
N ASP A 34 -4.51 -9.49 9.08
CA ASP A 34 -4.79 -9.52 10.51
C ASP A 34 -5.41 -8.21 11.04
N GLU A 35 -5.05 -7.07 10.45
CA GLU A 35 -5.38 -5.75 11.01
C GLU A 35 -6.45 -4.97 10.23
N TYR A 36 -6.71 -5.35 8.97
CA TYR A 36 -7.75 -4.71 8.16
C TYR A 36 -9.14 -4.88 8.80
N GLY A 37 -9.87 -3.76 8.92
CA GLY A 37 -11.12 -3.67 9.67
C GLY A 37 -10.98 -3.78 11.19
N ALA A 38 -9.77 -3.90 11.73
CA ALA A 38 -9.49 -3.85 13.17
C ALA A 38 -9.07 -2.44 13.60
N SER A 39 -8.26 -1.80 12.76
CA SER A 39 -7.82 -0.42 12.92
C SER A 39 -8.29 0.40 11.73
N LYS A 40 -9.01 1.50 11.99
CA LYS A 40 -9.46 2.40 10.93
C LYS A 40 -8.28 3.05 10.17
N SER A 41 -7.15 3.26 10.86
CA SER A 41 -5.93 3.76 10.24
C SER A 41 -5.36 2.77 9.22
N VAL A 42 -5.29 1.48 9.60
CA VAL A 42 -4.82 0.42 8.70
C VAL A 42 -5.79 0.23 7.53
N GLU A 43 -7.09 0.22 7.80
CA GLU A 43 -8.13 0.14 6.79
C GLU A 43 -7.98 1.26 5.75
N ASN A 44 -7.93 2.53 6.19
CA ASN A 44 -7.75 3.68 5.31
C ASN A 44 -6.42 3.62 4.53
N THR A 45 -5.35 3.15 5.15
CA THR A 45 -4.03 3.03 4.50
C THR A 45 -4.06 1.98 3.39
N ILE A 46 -4.60 0.80 3.66
CA ILE A 46 -4.72 -0.27 2.66
C ILE A 46 -5.70 0.13 1.56
N ASP A 47 -6.79 0.80 1.90
CA ASP A 47 -7.76 1.32 0.93
C ASP A 47 -7.13 2.35 -0.02
N ALA A 48 -6.34 3.29 0.51
CA ALA A 48 -5.62 4.26 -0.31
C ALA A 48 -4.60 3.59 -1.23
N VAL A 49 -3.82 2.63 -0.70
CA VAL A 49 -2.85 1.88 -1.51
C VAL A 49 -3.53 1.12 -2.64
N GLN A 50 -4.64 0.42 -2.35
CA GLN A 50 -5.39 -0.32 -3.38
C GLN A 50 -6.00 0.58 -4.43
N HIS A 51 -6.59 1.70 -4.00
CA HIS A 51 -7.19 2.69 -4.88
C HIS A 51 -6.15 3.37 -5.77
N ASP A 52 -5.05 3.86 -5.21
CA ASP A 52 -4.09 4.70 -5.93
C ASP A 52 -3.11 3.88 -6.80
N LEU A 53 -2.76 2.66 -6.37
CA LEU A 53 -1.88 1.78 -7.15
C LEU A 53 -2.63 0.81 -8.06
N HIS A 54 -3.97 0.78 -7.98
CA HIS A 54 -4.83 -0.12 -8.75
C HIS A 54 -4.43 -1.60 -8.55
N CYS A 55 -4.34 -2.00 -7.28
CA CYS A 55 -3.94 -3.34 -6.85
C CYS A 55 -4.96 -3.92 -5.85
N CYS A 56 -4.85 -5.21 -5.54
CA CYS A 56 -5.72 -5.85 -4.57
C CYS A 56 -5.03 -6.96 -3.77
N GLY A 57 -5.19 -6.92 -2.46
CA GLY A 57 -4.51 -7.81 -1.51
C GLY A 57 -3.03 -7.46 -1.33
N ALA A 58 -2.30 -8.29 -0.59
CA ALA A 58 -0.88 -8.06 -0.35
C ALA A 58 -0.05 -8.54 -1.55
N MET A 59 -0.08 -9.84 -1.82
CA MET A 59 0.56 -10.49 -2.97
C MET A 59 -0.44 -10.84 -4.06
N THR A 60 -1.65 -11.23 -3.67
CA THR A 60 -2.74 -11.55 -4.59
C THR A 60 -4.10 -11.21 -3.97
N PRO A 61 -5.17 -11.08 -4.78
CA PRO A 61 -6.52 -10.90 -4.25
C PRO A 61 -6.99 -12.02 -3.32
N SER A 62 -6.38 -13.20 -3.39
CA SER A 62 -6.69 -14.35 -2.52
C SER A 62 -6.21 -14.20 -1.09
N ASP A 63 -5.35 -13.22 -0.78
CA ASP A 63 -4.94 -12.94 0.59
C ASP A 63 -6.12 -12.57 1.50
N TRP A 64 -7.20 -12.04 0.92
CA TRP A 64 -8.45 -11.75 1.62
C TRP A 64 -9.19 -13.01 2.10
N ALA A 65 -9.03 -14.13 1.41
CA ALA A 65 -9.77 -15.37 1.67
C ALA A 65 -9.60 -15.89 3.11
N HIS A 66 -8.43 -15.66 3.71
CA HIS A 66 -8.10 -16.04 5.08
C HIS A 66 -7.85 -14.84 6.00
N SER A 67 -8.20 -13.63 5.55
CA SER A 67 -8.07 -12.42 6.34
C SER A 67 -9.16 -12.32 7.43
N ARG A 68 -8.92 -11.46 8.42
CA ARG A 68 -9.86 -11.10 9.47
C ARG A 68 -11.21 -10.61 8.92
N LEU A 69 -11.20 -9.92 7.77
CA LEU A 69 -12.41 -9.45 7.08
C LEU A 69 -13.37 -10.61 6.79
N ASN A 70 -12.83 -11.76 6.37
CA ASN A 70 -13.59 -12.97 6.04
C ASN A 70 -13.60 -14.01 7.17
N SER A 71 -12.86 -13.76 8.26
CA SER A 71 -12.76 -14.70 9.40
C SER A 71 -13.97 -14.63 10.35
N LYS A 72 -14.68 -13.50 10.38
CA LYS A 72 -15.89 -13.33 11.21
C LYS A 72 -17.16 -13.73 10.47
N ASP A 73 -17.09 -13.82 9.15
CA ASP A 73 -18.22 -14.11 8.30
C ASP A 73 -18.16 -15.58 7.87
N LYS A 74 -18.65 -16.47 8.75
CA LYS A 74 -19.27 -17.71 8.29
C LYS A 74 -20.58 -17.31 7.60
N SER A 75 -20.50 -16.60 6.49
CA SER A 75 -21.63 -16.33 5.60
C SER A 75 -22.02 -17.66 4.96
N ALA A 76 -22.68 -18.49 5.77
CA ALA A 76 -23.68 -19.41 5.32
C ALA A 76 -24.73 -18.56 4.59
N VAL A 77 -24.53 -18.41 3.29
CA VAL A 77 -25.66 -18.17 2.40
C VAL A 77 -26.49 -19.45 2.48
N GLU A 78 -27.51 -19.45 3.35
CA GLU A 78 -28.60 -20.41 3.29
C GLU A 78 -29.37 -20.15 1.98
N VAL A 79 -28.91 -20.77 0.91
CA VAL A 79 -29.76 -21.14 -0.21
C VAL A 79 -29.73 -22.65 -0.23
N GLY A 80 -30.91 -23.26 -0.11
CA GLY A 80 -31.13 -24.68 0.21
C GLY A 80 -30.67 -25.71 -0.82
N ILE A 81 -29.49 -25.57 -1.42
CA ILE A 81 -28.77 -26.61 -2.18
C ILE A 81 -27.26 -26.45 -1.94
N SER A 82 -26.65 -27.47 -1.30
CA SER A 82 -25.20 -27.71 -1.15
C SER A 82 -24.37 -26.76 -0.26
N LYS A 83 -23.93 -27.28 0.90
CA LYS A 83 -22.88 -26.74 1.79
C LYS A 83 -21.48 -26.76 1.15
N THR A 84 -21.31 -26.29 -0.08
CA THR A 84 -19.98 -26.19 -0.71
C THR A 84 -19.96 -25.11 -1.78
N SER A 85 -19.93 -23.85 -1.35
CA SER A 85 -19.30 -22.82 -2.16
C SER A 85 -18.63 -21.82 -1.21
N GLY A 86 -17.34 -22.03 -0.97
CA GLY A 86 -16.53 -21.04 -0.27
C GLY A 86 -16.48 -19.80 -1.13
N PHE A 87 -17.05 -18.70 -0.65
CA PHE A 87 -16.82 -17.36 -1.18
C PHE A 87 -16.08 -16.54 -0.13
N TYR A 88 -15.34 -15.54 -0.58
CA TYR A 88 -14.79 -14.51 0.27
C TYR A 88 -15.04 -13.14 -0.35
N ILE A 89 -15.09 -12.12 0.49
CA ILE A 89 -15.38 -10.73 0.12
C ILE A 89 -14.08 -9.95 0.07
N LEU A 90 -13.93 -9.14 -0.98
CA LEU A 90 -12.83 -8.20 -1.13
C LEU A 90 -13.29 -6.79 -0.71
N PRO A 91 -12.37 -5.90 -0.28
CA PRO A 91 -12.64 -4.48 -0.12
C PRO A 91 -13.18 -3.85 -1.41
N ALA A 92 -14.01 -2.81 -1.28
CA ALA A 92 -14.55 -2.08 -2.43
C ALA A 92 -13.46 -1.38 -3.25
N THR A 93 -12.35 -1.01 -2.62
CA THR A 93 -11.15 -0.40 -3.24
C THR A 93 -10.41 -1.34 -4.19
N CYS A 94 -10.69 -2.65 -4.16
CA CYS A 94 -10.19 -3.60 -5.15
C CYS A 94 -10.93 -3.54 -6.50
N CYS A 95 -12.08 -2.85 -6.59
CA CYS A 95 -12.86 -2.77 -7.82
C CYS A 95 -12.27 -1.77 -8.83
N LYS A 96 -12.32 -2.13 -10.11
CA LYS A 96 -11.96 -1.22 -11.22
C LYS A 96 -13.02 -0.15 -11.47
N THR A 97 -14.27 -0.46 -11.14
CA THR A 97 -15.41 0.44 -11.35
C THR A 97 -15.73 1.24 -10.10
N LYS A 98 -16.16 2.49 -10.30
CA LYS A 98 -16.69 3.35 -9.22
C LYS A 98 -18.18 3.11 -8.95
N ASN A 99 -18.86 2.32 -9.77
CA ASN A 99 -20.26 1.98 -9.55
C ASN A 99 -20.36 0.95 -8.40
N PRO A 100 -21.03 1.30 -7.28
CA PRO A 100 -21.10 0.43 -6.11
C PRO A 100 -21.86 -0.87 -6.39
N ASP A 101 -22.94 -0.82 -7.18
CA ASP A 101 -23.78 -2.00 -7.45
C ASP A 101 -23.01 -3.07 -8.24
N ILE A 102 -22.21 -2.62 -9.21
CA ILE A 102 -21.37 -3.51 -10.03
C ILE A 102 -20.19 -4.03 -9.20
N CYS A 103 -19.59 -3.18 -8.37
CA CYS A 103 -18.49 -3.57 -7.50
C CYS A 103 -18.92 -4.63 -6.46
N ASP A 104 -20.11 -4.49 -5.88
CA ASP A 104 -20.67 -5.45 -4.93
C ASP A 104 -20.88 -6.85 -5.52
N LEU A 105 -21.16 -6.93 -6.82
CA LEU A 105 -21.27 -8.19 -7.55
C LEU A 105 -19.88 -8.84 -7.72
N HIS A 106 -18.87 -8.06 -8.08
CA HIS A 106 -17.54 -8.55 -8.47
C HIS A 106 -16.63 -8.84 -7.26
N ARG A 107 -16.87 -8.18 -6.13
CA ARG A 107 -16.07 -8.40 -4.91
C ARG A 107 -16.42 -9.68 -4.14
N LYS A 108 -17.42 -10.44 -4.58
CA LYS A 108 -17.77 -11.77 -4.03
C LYS A 108 -17.10 -12.86 -4.86
N VAL A 109 -15.93 -13.31 -4.43
CA VAL A 109 -15.09 -14.23 -5.21
C VAL A 109 -15.20 -15.66 -4.69
N LYS A 110 -15.28 -16.63 -5.61
CA LYS A 110 -15.28 -18.07 -5.31
C LYS A 110 -13.87 -18.57 -5.03
N PHE A 111 -13.73 -19.48 -4.05
CA PHE A 111 -12.48 -20.20 -3.81
C PHE A 111 -12.12 -21.15 -4.97
N ALA A 112 -13.10 -21.82 -5.57
CA ALA A 112 -12.90 -22.74 -6.70
C ALA A 112 -13.29 -22.07 -8.02
N GLY A 113 -12.32 -21.96 -8.95
CA GLY A 113 -12.49 -21.33 -10.26
C GLY A 113 -12.36 -19.81 -10.21
N GLN A 114 -11.20 -19.31 -9.77
CA GLN A 114 -10.87 -17.89 -9.61
C GLN A 114 -11.12 -17.09 -10.91
N VAL A 115 -12.33 -16.55 -11.06
CA VAL A 115 -12.66 -15.59 -12.12
C VAL A 115 -12.68 -14.22 -11.48
N PHE A 116 -11.62 -13.46 -11.71
CA PHE A 116 -11.50 -12.08 -11.27
C PHE A 116 -11.94 -11.14 -12.38
N ASP A 117 -13.25 -10.92 -12.49
CA ASP A 117 -13.77 -9.91 -13.41
C ASP A 117 -13.96 -8.58 -12.67
N GLY A 118 -13.72 -7.45 -13.34
CA GLY A 118 -13.89 -6.08 -12.81
C GLY A 118 -13.18 -5.71 -11.49
N ILE A 119 -12.22 -6.51 -11.01
CA ILE A 119 -11.31 -6.17 -9.91
C ILE A 119 -9.86 -6.06 -10.38
N TYR A 120 -9.00 -5.47 -9.56
CA TYR A 120 -7.55 -5.55 -9.73
C TYR A 120 -7.04 -6.94 -9.36
N THR A 121 -6.29 -7.57 -10.27
CA THR A 121 -5.78 -8.94 -10.10
C THR A 121 -4.36 -8.99 -9.56
N GLU A 122 -3.64 -7.88 -9.62
CA GLU A 122 -2.28 -7.77 -9.13
C GLU A 122 -2.26 -7.41 -7.65
N GLY A 123 -1.40 -8.06 -6.86
CA GLY A 123 -1.17 -7.68 -5.47
C GLY A 123 -0.47 -6.34 -5.31
N CYS A 124 -0.67 -5.70 -4.16
CA CYS A 124 -0.10 -4.39 -3.91
C CYS A 124 1.41 -4.38 -3.69
N ILE A 125 2.01 -5.43 -3.14
CA ILE A 125 3.47 -5.52 -2.96
C ILE A 125 4.18 -5.53 -4.33
N PRO A 126 3.88 -6.45 -5.28
CA PRO A 126 4.55 -6.43 -6.57
C PRO A 126 4.22 -5.17 -7.39
N ARG A 127 3.00 -4.64 -7.27
CA ARG A 127 2.61 -3.40 -7.94
C ARG A 127 3.39 -2.20 -7.41
N LEU A 128 3.57 -2.11 -6.08
CA LEU A 128 4.34 -1.06 -5.42
C LEU A 128 5.82 -1.12 -5.81
N GLN A 129 6.40 -2.32 -5.87
CA GLN A 129 7.78 -2.50 -6.32
C GLN A 129 7.97 -2.01 -7.75
N ARG A 130 7.08 -2.39 -8.68
CA ARG A 130 7.13 -1.89 -10.06
C ARG A 130 6.91 -0.39 -10.13
N TYR A 131 5.98 0.15 -9.35
CA TYR A 131 5.74 1.59 -9.30
C TYR A 131 7.02 2.35 -8.91
N PHE A 132 7.77 1.85 -7.93
CA PHE A 132 9.04 2.44 -7.54
C PHE A 132 10.13 2.29 -8.60
N GLU A 133 10.17 1.18 -9.32
CA GLU A 133 11.14 0.97 -10.40
C GLU A 133 10.84 1.87 -11.61
N ASP A 134 9.57 1.96 -12.01
CA ASP A 134 9.12 2.77 -13.14
C ASP A 134 9.27 4.27 -12.86
N ASN A 135 9.08 4.70 -11.60
CA ASN A 135 9.10 6.11 -11.20
C ASN A 135 10.35 6.50 -10.40
N MET A 136 11.41 5.68 -10.43
CA MET A 136 12.61 5.95 -9.62
C MET A 136 13.23 7.32 -9.90
N ILE A 137 13.18 7.77 -11.17
CA ILE A 137 13.73 9.06 -11.59
C ILE A 137 12.99 10.21 -10.91
N ILE A 138 11.66 10.11 -10.81
CA ILE A 138 10.83 11.14 -10.17
C ILE A 138 11.15 11.20 -8.67
N MET A 139 11.25 10.05 -8.00
CA MET A 139 11.57 10.00 -6.57
C MET A 139 12.96 10.55 -6.25
N VAL A 140 13.97 10.18 -7.04
CA VAL A 140 15.33 10.72 -6.90
C VAL A 140 15.33 12.22 -7.14
N GLY A 141 14.58 12.70 -8.15
CA GLY A 141 14.42 14.13 -8.41
C GLY A 141 13.82 14.89 -7.23
N ILE A 142 12.78 14.35 -6.59
CA ILE A 142 12.19 14.93 -5.37
C ILE A 142 13.22 14.99 -4.25
N GLY A 143 13.98 13.90 -4.01
CA GLY A 143 15.04 13.88 -3.00
C GLY A 143 16.12 14.94 -3.22
N ILE A 144 16.61 15.08 -4.46
CA ILE A 144 17.58 16.13 -4.80
C ILE A 144 16.98 17.53 -4.56
N GLY A 145 15.73 17.76 -4.96
CA GLY A 145 15.05 19.03 -4.74
C GLY A 145 14.94 19.39 -3.25
N VAL A 146 14.54 18.42 -2.41
CA VAL A 146 14.48 18.58 -0.96
C VAL A 146 15.88 18.89 -0.39
N GLY A 147 16.91 18.17 -0.82
CA GLY A 147 18.30 18.42 -0.42
C GLY A 147 18.79 19.83 -0.75
N ILE A 148 18.47 20.36 -1.94
CA ILE A 148 18.82 21.73 -2.35
C ILE A 148 18.13 22.76 -1.45
N ILE A 149 16.83 22.60 -1.20
CA ILE A 149 16.07 23.52 -0.33
C ILE A 149 16.66 23.55 1.08
N GLN A 150 17.01 22.37 1.64
CA GLN A 150 17.67 22.29 2.94
C GLN A 150 19.02 23.01 2.96
N LEU A 151 19.84 22.83 1.92
CA LEU A 151 21.15 23.50 1.81
C LEU A 151 21.00 25.02 1.78
N LEU A 152 20.07 25.55 0.99
CA LEU A 152 19.78 26.99 0.96
C LEU A 152 19.30 27.49 2.32
N GLY A 153 18.43 26.74 3.01
CA GLY A 153 17.97 27.06 4.36
C GLY A 153 19.12 27.16 5.36
N LEU A 154 20.11 26.26 5.29
CA LEU A 154 21.31 26.31 6.14
C LEU A 154 22.17 27.55 5.86
N ILE A 155 22.39 27.86 4.58
CA ILE A 155 23.17 29.04 4.17
C ILE A 155 22.51 30.32 4.65
N PHE A 156 21.20 30.48 4.42
CA PHE A 156 20.46 31.67 4.84
C PHE A 156 20.38 31.80 6.36
N SER A 157 20.21 30.69 7.08
CA SER A 157 20.23 30.71 8.55
C SER A 157 21.57 31.21 9.09
N MET A 158 22.68 30.73 8.54
CA MET A 158 24.02 31.20 8.92
C MET A 158 24.24 32.66 8.56
N ALA A 159 23.86 33.09 7.35
CA ALA A 159 23.98 34.48 6.93
C ALA A 159 23.19 35.43 7.84
N LEU A 160 21.95 35.05 8.20
CA LEU A 160 21.11 35.83 9.11
C LEU A 160 21.69 35.88 10.53
N CYS A 161 22.18 34.76 11.07
CA CYS A 161 22.85 34.73 12.37
C CYS A 161 24.11 35.62 12.37
N CYS A 162 24.88 35.62 11.29
CA CYS A 162 26.04 36.48 11.16
C CYS A 162 25.66 37.96 11.09
N ALA A 163 24.61 38.31 10.34
CA ALA A 163 24.12 39.69 10.23
C ALA A 163 23.61 40.24 11.56
N ILE A 164 22.78 39.47 12.29
CA ILE A 164 22.24 39.88 13.60
C ILE A 164 23.35 40.07 14.62
N ARG A 165 24.39 39.21 14.62
CA ARG A 165 25.52 39.34 15.55
C ARG A 165 26.44 40.53 15.21
N SER A 166 26.40 41.01 13.97
CA SER A 166 27.22 42.14 13.53
C SER A 166 26.61 43.50 13.84
N GLU A 167 25.35 43.52 14.28
CA GLU A 167 24.62 44.69 14.81
C GLU A 167 24.73 44.72 16.35
#